data_AF-A0A9D7GNJ1-F1
#
_entry.id   AF-A0A9D7GNJ1-F1
#
_cell.length_a   1.000
_cell.length_b   1.000
_cell.length_c   1.000
_cell.angle_alpha   90.00
_cell.angle_beta   90.00
_cell.angle_gamma   90.00
#
_symmetry.space_group_name_H-M   'P 1'
#
loop_
_entity.id
_entity.type
_entity.pdbx_description
1 polymer ?
#
loop_
_entity_poly.entity_id
_entity_poly.type
_entity_poly.pdbx_seq_one_letter_code
_entity_poly.pdbx_strand_id
1 'polypeptide(L)'
;MKSLFVLFLSWILYSACDVGFSDKDLYGTYVPFNYINTFDSIQLNARRVYLRKVYDKSGKKVLDMSGKWEMKDANEIQFYSFFQNLDRDISLYPELLSDTTGGVSTIFQTDGTTIRFCIGHYENSNCYKRIE
;
A
#
# COMPACT_ATOMS: atom_id res chain seq x y z
N MET A 1 -3.85 -29.55 -43.51
CA MET A 1 -2.63 -28.86 -43.01
C MET A 1 -2.75 -27.35 -42.80
N LYS A 2 -3.81 -26.65 -43.27
CA LYS A 2 -4.00 -25.21 -42.95
C LYS A 2 -4.76 -24.94 -41.64
N SER A 3 -5.55 -25.91 -41.16
CA SER A 3 -6.39 -25.77 -39.97
C SER A 3 -5.64 -25.96 -38.64
N LEU A 4 -4.55 -26.74 -38.62
CA LEU A 4 -3.76 -26.98 -37.39
C LEU A 4 -2.93 -25.77 -36.95
N PHE A 5 -2.51 -24.93 -37.92
CA PHE A 5 -1.68 -23.74 -37.65
C PHE A 5 -2.48 -22.60 -37.01
N VAL A 6 -3.79 -22.51 -37.33
CA VAL A 6 -4.70 -21.49 -36.78
C VAL A 6 -5.04 -21.74 -35.31
N LEU A 7 -5.11 -23.01 -34.90
CA LEU A 7 -5.35 -23.40 -33.50
C LEU A 7 -4.14 -23.16 -32.60
N PHE A 8 -2.92 -23.17 -33.15
CA PHE A 8 -1.70 -22.88 -32.38
C PHE A 8 -1.51 -21.37 -32.16
N LEU A 9 -1.95 -20.53 -33.11
CA LEU A 9 -1.85 -19.07 -33.02
C LEU A 9 -2.82 -18.46 -31.99
N SER A 10 -3.98 -19.10 -31.75
CA SER A 10 -4.96 -18.63 -30.77
C SER A 10 -4.50 -18.85 -29.32
N TRP A 11 -3.68 -19.87 -29.03
CA TRP A 11 -3.15 -20.11 -27.69
C TRP A 11 -2.06 -19.11 -27.27
N ILE A 12 -1.30 -18.57 -28.24
CA ILE A 12 -0.24 -17.60 -27.95
C ILE A 12 -0.84 -16.25 -27.53
N LEU A 13 -2.03 -15.89 -28.02
CA LEU A 13 -2.70 -14.62 -27.71
C LEU A 13 -3.38 -14.57 -26.33
N TYR A 14 -3.63 -15.71 -25.67
CA TYR A 14 -4.19 -15.73 -24.31
C TYR A 14 -3.14 -15.62 -23.20
N SER A 15 -1.85 -15.75 -23.53
CA SER A 15 -0.76 -15.72 -22.53
C SER A 15 -0.19 -14.32 -22.25
N ALA A 16 -0.73 -13.27 -22.87
CA ALA A 16 -0.09 -11.95 -22.94
C ALA A 16 -0.64 -10.87 -21.98
N CYS A 17 -1.60 -11.17 -21.10
CA CYS A 17 -2.16 -10.16 -20.20
C CYS A 17 -2.37 -10.68 -18.78
N ASP A 18 -1.28 -10.84 -18.02
CA ASP A 18 -1.33 -10.70 -16.56
C ASP A 18 -0.25 -9.70 -16.16
N VAL A 19 -0.57 -8.41 -16.28
CA VAL A 19 0.28 -7.32 -15.77
C VAL A 19 -0.05 -7.13 -14.30
N GLY A 20 0.24 -8.15 -13.49
CA GLY A 20 0.15 -8.07 -12.04
C GLY A 20 1.37 -7.38 -11.44
N PHE A 21 1.21 -6.79 -10.26
CA PHE A 21 2.36 -6.28 -9.50
C PHE A 21 3.16 -7.46 -8.92
N SER A 22 4.48 -7.38 -9.02
CA SER A 22 5.38 -8.19 -8.20
C SER A 22 5.70 -7.50 -6.88
N ASP A 23 6.16 -8.25 -5.87
CA ASP A 23 6.62 -7.67 -4.60
C ASP A 23 7.62 -6.51 -4.82
N LYS A 24 8.53 -6.66 -5.79
CA LYS A 24 9.57 -5.67 -6.10
C LYS A 24 9.01 -4.37 -6.61
N ASP A 25 7.90 -4.42 -7.35
CA ASP A 25 7.25 -3.23 -7.88
C ASP A 25 6.70 -2.36 -6.76
N LEU A 26 6.43 -2.93 -5.57
CA LEU A 26 5.87 -2.24 -4.42
C LEU A 26 6.93 -1.74 -3.44
N TYR A 27 8.21 -2.07 -3.62
CA TYR A 27 9.24 -1.55 -2.72
C TYR A 27 9.33 -0.03 -2.82
N GLY A 28 9.61 0.59 -1.68
CA GLY A 28 9.75 2.04 -1.58
C GLY A 28 9.08 2.64 -0.36
N THR A 29 9.12 3.96 -0.28
CA THR A 29 8.49 4.74 0.78
C THR A 29 7.20 5.35 0.25
N TYR A 30 6.15 5.26 1.04
CA TYR A 30 4.83 5.79 0.74
C TYR A 30 4.46 6.86 1.77
N VAL A 31 3.94 7.98 1.29
CA VAL A 31 3.51 9.11 2.13
C VAL A 31 2.08 9.52 1.78
N PRO A 32 1.29 10.01 2.74
CA PRO A 32 -0.05 10.50 2.46
C PRO A 32 0.01 11.77 1.61
N PHE A 33 -0.98 11.98 0.74
CA PHE A 33 -1.00 13.13 -0.18
C PHE A 33 -1.74 14.36 0.38
N ASN A 34 -2.66 14.18 1.33
CA ASN A 34 -3.57 15.23 1.80
C ASN A 34 -3.72 15.31 3.33
N TYR A 35 -2.78 14.72 4.07
CA TYR A 35 -2.80 14.80 5.54
C TYR A 35 -2.39 16.20 6.00
N ILE A 36 -3.11 16.73 6.98
CA ILE A 36 -2.93 18.07 7.55
C ILE A 36 -2.54 18.04 9.04
N ASN A 37 -2.89 16.97 9.77
CA ASN A 37 -2.65 16.87 11.22
C ASN A 37 -1.40 16.04 11.55
N THR A 38 -0.99 15.17 10.62
CA THR A 38 0.12 14.24 10.84
C THR A 38 1.02 14.13 9.62
N PHE A 39 2.28 13.79 9.86
CA PHE A 39 3.20 13.31 8.82
C PHE A 39 3.37 11.80 9.00
N ASP A 40 3.17 11.04 7.92
CA ASP A 40 3.18 9.58 7.95
C ASP A 40 4.09 9.03 6.85
N SER A 41 4.71 7.89 7.11
CA SER A 41 5.54 7.20 6.14
C SER A 41 5.43 5.70 6.33
N ILE A 42 5.20 4.96 5.25
CA ILE A 42 5.19 3.50 5.21
C ILE A 42 6.26 3.05 4.22
N GLN A 43 7.28 2.35 4.69
CA GLN A 43 8.36 1.83 3.84
C GLN A 43 8.22 0.32 3.66
N LEU A 44 8.03 -0.14 2.44
CA LEU A 44 7.99 -1.55 2.06
C LEU A 44 9.38 -2.02 1.61
N ASN A 45 9.80 -3.21 2.08
CA ASN A 45 11.10 -3.79 1.73
C ASN A 45 11.04 -5.28 1.33
N ALA A 46 12.14 -5.77 0.78
CA ALA A 46 12.28 -7.13 0.25
C ALA A 46 12.15 -8.26 1.27
N ARG A 47 12.14 -7.96 2.57
CA ARG A 47 11.95 -8.95 3.64
C ARG A 47 10.48 -9.12 4.02
N ARG A 48 9.54 -8.54 3.26
CA ARG A 48 8.11 -8.50 3.59
C ARG A 48 7.83 -7.90 4.97
N VAL A 49 8.68 -6.98 5.37
CA VAL A 49 8.51 -6.12 6.54
C VAL A 49 8.23 -4.73 6.03
N TYR A 50 7.31 -4.03 6.70
CA TYR A 50 7.15 -2.60 6.53
C TYR A 50 7.62 -1.87 7.78
N LEU A 51 8.22 -0.71 7.59
CA LEU A 51 8.56 0.22 8.65
C LEU A 51 7.61 1.40 8.55
N ARG A 52 7.07 1.86 9.68
CA ARG A 52 6.18 3.00 9.71
C ARG A 52 6.58 4.00 10.78
N LYS A 53 6.54 5.28 10.41
CA LYS A 53 6.74 6.39 11.34
C LYS A 53 5.63 7.40 11.17
N VAL A 54 5.06 7.83 12.29
CA VAL A 54 4.07 8.92 12.34
C VAL A 54 4.61 10.02 13.24
N TYR A 55 4.48 11.25 12.77
CA TYR A 55 4.81 12.47 13.50
C TYR A 55 3.53 13.31 13.61
N ASP A 56 3.36 13.98 14.74
CA ASP A 56 2.31 14.99 14.88
C ASP A 56 2.65 16.25 14.07
N LYS A 57 1.70 17.19 13.99
CA LYS A 57 1.86 18.48 13.30
C LYS A 57 3.02 19.34 13.81
N SER A 58 3.52 19.08 15.03
CA SER A 58 4.70 19.77 15.58
C SER A 58 6.02 19.13 15.13
N GLY A 59 5.97 18.00 14.42
CA GLY A 59 7.13 17.23 13.99
C GLY A 59 7.65 16.27 15.06
N LYS A 60 6.94 16.10 16.18
CA LYS A 60 7.31 15.11 17.20
C LYS A 60 6.90 13.72 16.72
N LYS A 61 7.84 12.77 16.77
CA LYS A 61 7.55 11.36 16.46
C LYS A 61 6.63 10.77 17.52
N VAL A 62 5.45 10.30 17.11
CA VAL A 62 4.43 9.71 17.99
C VAL A 62 4.28 8.21 17.79
N LEU A 63 4.71 7.68 16.64
CA LEU A 63 4.71 6.26 16.35
C LEU A 63 5.99 5.86 15.61
N ASP A 64 6.59 4.74 16.00
CA ASP A 64 7.68 4.07 15.30
C ASP A 64 7.45 2.57 15.43
N MET A 65 7.05 1.93 14.33
CA MET A 65 6.63 0.53 14.35
C MET A 65 7.10 -0.22 13.11
N SER A 66 7.10 -1.54 13.22
CA SER A 66 7.29 -2.44 12.10
C SER A 66 6.20 -3.50 12.09
N GLY A 67 5.75 -3.91 10.91
CA GLY A 67 4.84 -5.03 10.76
C GLY A 67 5.20 -5.85 9.53
N LYS A 68 4.47 -6.94 9.32
CA LYS A 68 4.61 -7.76 8.11
C LYS A 68 3.62 -7.30 7.06
N TRP A 69 3.94 -7.56 5.80
CA TRP A 69 2.99 -7.40 4.71
C TRP A 69 3.07 -8.58 3.73
N GLU A 70 2.02 -8.78 2.95
CA GLU A 70 1.93 -9.86 1.97
C GLU A 70 1.03 -9.46 0.80
N MET A 71 1.43 -9.80 -0.42
CA MET A 71 0.54 -9.77 -1.59
C MET A 71 -0.48 -10.90 -1.50
N LYS A 72 -1.76 -10.55 -1.50
CA LYS A 72 -2.88 -11.52 -1.48
C LYS A 72 -3.37 -11.86 -2.88
N ASP A 73 -3.26 -10.92 -3.80
CA ASP A 73 -3.59 -11.06 -5.22
C ASP A 73 -2.71 -10.12 -6.06
N ALA A 74 -2.92 -10.06 -7.38
CA ALA A 74 -2.14 -9.27 -8.33
C ALA A 74 -2.05 -7.77 -8.01
N ASN A 75 -2.99 -7.22 -7.24
CA ASN A 75 -3.00 -5.82 -6.81
C ASN A 75 -3.47 -5.63 -5.36
N GLU A 76 -3.58 -6.69 -4.55
CA GLU A 76 -4.03 -6.59 -3.16
C GLU A 76 -2.88 -6.87 -2.19
N ILE A 77 -2.73 -6.02 -1.18
CA ILE A 77 -1.79 -6.20 -0.07
C ILE A 77 -2.53 -6.29 1.26
N GLN A 78 -2.08 -7.21 2.08
CA GLN A 78 -2.42 -7.30 3.49
C GLN A 78 -1.25 -6.76 4.32
N PHE A 79 -1.53 -5.77 5.16
CA PHE A 79 -0.66 -5.35 6.24
C PHE A 79 -1.11 -6.01 7.55
N TYR A 80 -0.15 -6.55 8.30
CA TYR A 80 -0.38 -7.12 9.62
C TYR A 80 0.05 -6.12 10.71
N SER A 81 -0.74 -6.05 11.80
CA SER A 81 -0.52 -5.15 12.94
C SER A 81 -0.32 -3.69 12.51
N PHE A 82 -1.36 -3.09 11.92
CA PHE A 82 -1.32 -1.80 11.24
C PHE A 82 -2.13 -0.76 12.00
N PHE A 83 -1.48 0.36 12.34
CA PHE A 83 -2.14 1.52 12.93
C PHE A 83 -2.95 2.30 11.89
N GLN A 84 -4.25 2.49 12.07
CA GLN A 84 -5.02 3.34 11.14
C GLN A 84 -4.89 4.81 11.52
N ASN A 85 -3.87 5.52 11.05
CA ASN A 85 -3.65 6.94 11.40
C ASN A 85 -4.89 7.83 11.08
N LEU A 86 -5.41 7.71 9.86
CA LEU A 86 -6.60 8.44 9.37
C LEU A 86 -6.52 9.97 9.52
N ASP A 87 -5.30 10.52 9.54
CA ASP A 87 -5.00 11.93 9.79
C ASP A 87 -5.66 12.54 11.04
N ARG A 88 -5.80 11.73 12.09
CA ARG A 88 -6.38 12.18 13.36
C ARG A 88 -5.37 13.05 14.09
N ASP A 89 -5.82 14.05 14.86
CA ASP A 89 -4.91 14.85 15.70
C ASP A 89 -4.49 14.03 16.93
N ILE A 90 -3.45 13.22 16.75
CA ILE A 90 -2.88 12.34 17.78
C ILE A 90 -2.35 13.17 18.96
N SER A 91 -2.01 14.44 18.76
CA SER A 91 -1.58 15.35 19.83
C SER A 91 -2.70 15.59 20.86
N LEU A 92 -3.96 15.62 20.38
CA LEU A 92 -5.14 15.80 21.21
C LEU A 92 -5.66 14.47 21.78
N TYR A 93 -5.45 13.37 21.05
CA TYR A 93 -6.00 12.04 21.35
C TYR A 93 -4.91 10.95 21.31
N PRO A 94 -3.94 10.97 22.24
CA PRO A 94 -2.82 10.02 22.24
C PRO A 94 -3.24 8.56 22.45
N GLU A 95 -4.40 8.32 23.06
CA GLU A 95 -4.99 6.99 23.27
C GLU A 95 -5.24 6.24 21.96
N LEU A 96 -5.44 6.97 20.84
CA LEU A 96 -5.64 6.38 19.52
C LEU A 96 -4.44 5.54 19.07
N LEU A 97 -3.23 5.81 19.57
CA LEU A 97 -2.03 5.04 19.25
C LEU A 97 -2.12 3.57 19.69
N SER A 98 -3.04 3.23 20.59
CA SER A 98 -3.27 1.84 21.02
C SER A 98 -4.02 0.98 19.98
N ASP A 99 -4.60 1.60 18.94
CA ASP A 99 -5.33 0.95 17.85
C ASP A 99 -4.37 0.35 16.79
N THR A 100 -3.40 -0.45 17.23
CA THR A 100 -2.33 -1.04 16.39
C THR A 100 -2.49 -2.55 16.18
N THR A 101 -3.50 -3.18 16.80
CA THR A 101 -3.61 -4.65 16.84
C THR A 101 -4.27 -5.24 15.59
N GLY A 102 -5.00 -4.45 14.81
CA GLY A 102 -5.68 -4.90 13.58
C GLY A 102 -4.73 -5.06 12.38
N GLY A 103 -5.19 -5.75 11.34
CA GLY A 103 -4.57 -5.70 10.01
C GLY A 103 -5.41 -4.85 9.05
N VAL A 104 -4.85 -4.49 7.90
CA VAL A 104 -5.61 -3.85 6.83
C VAL A 104 -5.26 -4.46 5.47
N SER A 105 -6.29 -4.77 4.68
CA SER A 105 -6.14 -5.07 3.26
C SER A 105 -6.44 -3.83 2.43
N THR A 106 -5.67 -3.61 1.38
CA THR A 106 -5.89 -2.53 0.41
C THR A 106 -5.47 -2.95 -0.98
N ILE A 107 -6.04 -2.27 -1.97
CA ILE A 107 -5.69 -2.43 -3.39
C ILE A 107 -4.69 -1.34 -3.79
N PHE A 108 -3.66 -1.73 -4.54
CA PHE A 108 -2.77 -0.81 -5.22
C PHE A 108 -3.26 -0.48 -6.63
N GLN A 109 -2.98 0.74 -7.05
CA GLN A 109 -3.21 1.21 -8.40
C GLN A 109 -2.00 2.01 -8.86
N THR A 110 -1.78 2.03 -10.17
CA THR A 110 -0.85 2.97 -10.78
C THR A 110 -1.61 4.24 -11.17
N ASP A 111 -1.15 5.38 -10.67
CA ASP A 111 -1.58 6.72 -11.08
C ASP A 111 -0.42 7.37 -11.85
N GLY A 112 -0.52 7.37 -13.19
CA GLY A 112 0.58 7.73 -14.08
C GLY A 112 1.76 6.76 -13.96
N THR A 113 2.86 7.21 -13.36
CA THR A 113 4.05 6.39 -13.05
C THR A 113 4.15 6.03 -11.56
N THR A 114 3.25 6.56 -10.73
CA THR A 114 3.32 6.45 -9.28
C THR A 114 2.36 5.38 -8.77
N ILE A 115 2.84 4.49 -7.90
CA ILE A 115 1.98 3.52 -7.23
C ILE A 115 1.32 4.20 -6.05
N ARG A 116 0.00 4.02 -5.93
CA ARG A 116 -0.81 4.52 -4.81
C ARG A 116 -1.74 3.45 -4.24
N PHE A 117 -2.16 3.65 -3.01
CA PHE A 117 -3.21 2.85 -2.35
C PHE A 117 -3.95 3.70 -1.32
N CYS A 118 -5.19 3.34 -0.97
CA CYS A 118 -6.05 4.06 -0.03
C CYS A 118 -6.50 3.16 1.11
N ILE A 119 -6.50 3.66 2.35
CA ILE A 119 -6.93 2.88 3.52
C ILE A 119 -8.27 3.40 4.06
N GLY A 120 -9.13 2.50 4.51
CA GLY A 120 -10.37 2.84 5.19
C GLY A 120 -11.60 2.68 4.30
N HIS A 121 -12.74 3.15 4.82
CA HIS A 121 -14.05 2.84 4.24
C HIS A 121 -14.41 3.70 3.03
N TYR A 122 -13.98 4.96 3.00
CA TYR A 122 -14.35 5.90 1.95
C TYR A 122 -13.34 5.88 0.81
N GLU A 123 -13.83 5.75 -0.42
CA GLU A 123 -13.01 5.84 -1.62
C GLU A 123 -12.20 7.15 -1.64
N ASN A 124 -10.95 7.05 -2.07
CA ASN A 124 -10.01 8.18 -2.16
C ASN A 124 -9.75 8.92 -0.83
N SER A 125 -10.13 8.34 0.30
CA SER A 125 -9.72 8.82 1.62
C SER A 125 -8.42 8.12 2.06
N ASN A 126 -7.56 8.82 2.80
CA ASN A 126 -6.36 8.24 3.42
C ASN A 126 -5.47 7.45 2.47
N CYS A 127 -5.21 8.02 1.29
CA CYS A 127 -4.30 7.41 0.33
C CYS A 127 -2.86 7.82 0.53
N TYR A 128 -2.00 6.93 0.09
CA TYR A 128 -0.57 7.04 0.14
C TYR A 128 -0.04 6.86 -1.28
N LYS A 129 0.97 7.66 -1.63
CA LYS A 129 1.68 7.57 -2.91
C LYS A 129 3.14 7.23 -2.66
N ARG A 130 3.72 6.41 -3.52
CA ARG A 130 5.16 6.16 -3.49
C ARG A 130 5.90 7.44 -3.85
N ILE A 131 6.96 7.74 -3.12
CA ILE A 131 7.92 8.80 -3.48
C ILE A 131 9.10 8.19 -4.21
N GLU A 132 9.63 8.92 -5.19
CA GLU A 132 10.86 8.59 -5.92
C GLU A 132 12.11 8.91 -5.10
#